data_AF-A0A842LUY3-F1
#
_entry.id   AF-A0A842LUY3-F1
#
_cell.length_a   1.000
_cell.length_b   1.000
_cell.length_c   1.000
_cell.angle_alpha   90.00
_cell.angle_beta   90.00
_cell.angle_gamma   90.00
#
_symmetry.space_group_name_H-M   'P 1'
#
loop_
_entity.id
_entity.type
_entity.pdbx_description
1 polymer ?
#
loop_
_entity_poly.entity_id
_entity_poly.type
_entity_poly.pdbx_seq_one_letter_code
_entity_poly.pdbx_strand_id
1 'polypeptide(L)'
;MSQKPPEKRLRLRRKENVERGTCKMNDAAYKYLRVSGRIEVVVAGKKKLELTASPSSDVPENEVWINVDEMKAAGLSDNSIATVRSVRM
;
A
#
# COMPACT_ATOMS: atom_id res chain seq x y z
N MET A 1 23.52 -6.64 11.29
CA MET A 1 22.41 -5.79 11.80
C MET A 1 21.22 -5.98 10.86
N SER A 2 20.17 -6.69 11.27
CA SER A 2 18.94 -6.80 10.48
C SER A 2 18.23 -5.45 10.46
N GLN A 3 18.47 -4.63 9.44
CA GLN A 3 17.64 -3.45 9.19
C GLN A 3 16.24 -3.94 8.85
N LYS A 4 15.28 -3.71 9.74
CA LYS A 4 13.86 -3.89 9.42
C LYS A 4 13.54 -3.02 8.20
N PRO A 5 12.77 -3.52 7.22
CA PRO A 5 12.37 -2.70 6.09
C PRO A 5 11.64 -1.45 6.61
N PRO A 6 11.86 -0.28 5.99
CA PRO A 6 11.15 0.94 6.37
C PRO A 6 9.65 0.71 6.31
N GLU A 7 8.96 1.11 7.37
CA GLU A 7 7.51 0.97 7.53
C GLU A 7 6.91 2.39 7.59
N LYS A 8 5.85 2.65 6.82
CA LYS A 8 5.14 3.94 6.86
C LYS A 8 3.65 3.70 7.02
N ARG A 9 3.01 4.46 7.92
CA ARG A 9 1.56 4.43 8.09
C ARG A 9 0.93 5.34 7.04
N LEU A 10 0.13 4.76 6.14
CA LEU A 10 -0.51 5.45 5.04
C LEU A 10 -2.01 5.24 5.09
N ARG A 11 -2.76 6.17 4.50
CA ARG A 11 -4.21 6.07 4.35
C ARG A 11 -4.55 5.32 3.07
N LEU A 12 -5.39 4.29 3.20
CA LEU A 12 -5.91 3.54 2.07
C LEU A 12 -7.12 4.27 1.50
N ARG A 13 -7.10 4.53 0.21
CA ARG A 13 -8.21 5.08 -0.56
C ARG A 13 -8.65 4.06 -1.59
N ARG A 14 -9.96 3.87 -1.71
CA ARG A 14 -10.51 3.01 -2.76
C ARG A 14 -10.63 3.80 -4.07
N LYS A 15 -10.12 3.25 -5.16
CA LYS A 15 -10.21 3.85 -6.50
C LYS A 15 -10.56 2.78 -7.52
N GLU A 16 -11.50 3.12 -8.40
CA GLU A 16 -11.95 2.23 -9.48
C GLU A 16 -10.92 2.17 -10.62
N ASN A 17 -10.14 3.24 -10.80
CA ASN A 17 -9.07 3.36 -11.81
C ASN A 17 -7.75 2.64 -11.42
N VAL A 18 -7.81 1.71 -10.47
CA VAL A 18 -6.67 0.88 -10.04
C VAL A 18 -7.03 -0.56 -10.36
N GLU A 19 -6.11 -1.29 -10.99
CA GLU A 19 -6.35 -2.68 -11.36
C GLU A 19 -6.34 -3.58 -10.13
N ARG A 20 -7.15 -4.65 -10.15
CA ARG A 20 -7.26 -5.59 -9.05
C ARG A 20 -5.90 -6.27 -8.79
N GLY A 21 -5.50 -6.39 -7.51
CA GLY A 21 -4.19 -6.92 -7.11
C GLY A 21 -3.04 -5.91 -7.23
N THR A 22 -3.33 -4.68 -7.67
CA THR A 22 -2.36 -3.58 -7.72
C THR A 22 -2.77 -2.43 -6.81
N CYS A 23 -1.81 -1.57 -6.51
CA CYS A 23 -2.03 -0.31 -5.81
C CYS A 23 -1.14 0.80 -6.40
N LYS A 24 -1.60 2.03 -6.28
CA LYS A 24 -0.82 3.22 -6.63
C LYS A 24 -0.42 3.95 -5.37
N MET A 25 0.81 4.44 -5.33
CA MET A 25 1.31 5.26 -4.23
C MET A 25 2.23 6.35 -4.74
N ASN A 26 2.51 7.33 -3.90
CA ASN A 26 3.44 8.39 -4.27
C ASN A 26 4.86 7.86 -4.49
N ASP A 27 5.59 8.44 -5.45
CA ASP A 27 6.98 8.08 -5.75
C ASP A 27 7.92 8.25 -4.54
N ALA A 28 7.73 9.30 -3.73
CA ALA A 28 8.50 9.52 -2.52
C ALA A 28 8.25 8.42 -1.47
N ALA A 29 6.98 7.99 -1.30
CA ALA A 29 6.64 6.88 -0.41
C ALA A 29 7.23 5.56 -0.93
N TYR A 30 7.15 5.31 -2.24
CA TYR A 30 7.71 4.13 -2.89
C TYR A 30 9.23 4.01 -2.69
N LYS A 31 9.96 5.12 -2.91
CA LYS A 31 11.41 5.21 -2.70
C LYS A 31 11.79 5.09 -1.22
N TYR A 32 11.05 5.76 -0.34
CA TYR A 32 11.27 5.69 1.10
C TYR A 32 11.14 4.26 1.63
N LEU A 33 10.09 3.56 1.18
CA LEU A 33 9.81 2.17 1.55
C LEU A 33 10.74 1.16 0.84
N ARG A 34 11.58 1.62 -0.11
CA ARG A 34 12.49 0.81 -0.93
C ARG A 34 11.77 -0.35 -1.62
N VAL A 35 10.59 -0.06 -2.17
CA VAL A 35 9.76 -1.06 -2.84
C VAL A 35 10.40 -1.46 -4.16
N SER A 36 10.53 -2.77 -4.40
CA SER A 36 11.05 -3.33 -5.66
C SER A 36 9.95 -3.87 -6.58
N GLY A 37 8.69 -3.78 -6.15
CA GLY A 37 7.50 -4.10 -6.95
C GLY A 37 6.30 -4.51 -6.12
N ARG A 38 6.52 -5.19 -4.98
CA ARG A 38 5.45 -5.63 -4.08
C ARG A 38 5.54 -4.99 -2.70
N ILE A 39 4.37 -4.71 -2.15
CA ILE A 39 4.21 -4.19 -0.79
C ILE A 39 3.32 -5.11 0.03
N GLU A 40 3.53 -5.07 1.34
CA GLU A 40 2.63 -5.65 2.31
C GLU A 40 1.91 -4.51 3.03
N VAL A 41 0.58 -4.55 2.97
CA VAL A 41 -0.31 -3.62 3.63
C VAL A 41 -0.88 -4.34 4.85
N VAL A 42 -0.48 -3.88 6.04
CA VAL A 42 -0.93 -4.43 7.31
C VAL A 42 -1.95 -3.50 7.94
N VAL A 43 -3.18 -3.96 8.10
CA VAL A 43 -4.27 -3.20 8.71
C VAL A 43 -4.51 -3.68 10.13
N ALA A 44 -4.41 -2.75 11.08
CA ALA A 44 -4.59 -2.99 12.52
C ALA A 44 -3.79 -4.18 13.09
N GLY A 45 -2.64 -4.51 12.50
CA GLY A 45 -1.76 -5.60 12.95
C GLY A 45 -2.31 -7.02 12.73
N LYS A 46 -3.50 -7.17 12.14
CA LYS A 46 -4.18 -8.46 11.98
C LYS A 46 -4.33 -8.88 10.53
N LYS A 47 -4.78 -7.96 9.67
CA LYS A 47 -4.99 -8.24 8.24
C LYS A 47 -3.73 -7.87 7.47
N LYS A 48 -3.25 -8.76 6.62
CA LYS A 48 -2.13 -8.54 5.71
C LYS A 48 -2.63 -8.70 4.28
N LEU A 49 -2.28 -7.76 3.43
CA LEU A 49 -2.63 -7.77 2.02
C LEU A 49 -1.37 -7.48 1.21
N GLU A 50 -1.02 -8.39 0.32
CA GLU A 50 0.11 -8.23 -0.60
C GLU A 50 -0.39 -7.67 -1.93
N LEU A 51 0.21 -6.57 -2.37
CA LEU A 51 -0.20 -5.88 -3.59
C LEU A 51 1.03 -5.48 -4.39
N THR A 52 0.87 -5.46 -5.72
CA THR A 52 1.87 -4.85 -6.60
C THR A 52 1.73 -3.33 -6.51
N ALA A 53 2.80 -2.64 -6.11
CA ALA A 53 2.79 -1.19 -6.00
C ALA A 53 3.36 -0.55 -7.26
N SER A 54 2.68 0.49 -7.73
CA SER A 54 3.16 1.34 -8.82
C SER A 54 3.30 2.79 -8.33
N PRO A 55 4.46 3.43 -8.54
CA PRO A 55 4.63 4.84 -8.21
C PRO A 55 3.79 5.71 -9.14
N SER A 56 3.12 6.72 -8.59
CA SER A 56 2.30 7.70 -9.31
C SER A 56 2.35 9.04 -8.59
N SER A 57 2.58 10.11 -9.34
CA SER A 57 2.62 11.48 -8.81
C SER A 57 1.23 12.03 -8.44
N ASP A 58 0.15 11.42 -8.96
CA ASP A 58 -1.23 11.78 -8.66
C ASP A 58 -1.62 11.41 -7.22
N VAL A 59 -0.93 10.43 -6.64
CA VAL A 59 -1.22 9.96 -5.29
C VAL A 59 -0.47 10.83 -4.28
N PRO A 60 -1.15 11.40 -3.28
CA PRO A 60 -0.48 12.13 -2.20
C PRO A 60 0.49 11.25 -1.41
N GLU A 61 1.53 11.85 -0.81
CA GLU A 61 2.59 11.13 -0.10
C GLU A 61 2.09 10.24 1.07
N ASN A 62 0.96 10.62 1.67
CA ASN A 62 0.37 9.95 2.82
C ASN A 62 -0.82 9.04 2.45
N GLU A 63 -1.05 8.82 1.15
CA GLU A 63 -2.14 8.00 0.64
C GLU A 63 -1.64 6.84 -0.23
N VAL A 64 -2.43 5.77 -0.26
CA VAL A 64 -2.28 4.64 -1.17
C VAL A 64 -3.62 4.35 -1.78
N TRP A 65 -3.68 4.30 -3.10
CA TRP A 65 -4.89 3.98 -3.84
C TRP A 65 -4.92 2.49 -4.12
N ILE A 66 -5.97 1.82 -3.66
CA ILE A 66 -6.20 0.40 -3.86
C ILE A 66 -7.50 0.22 -4.65
N ASN A 67 -7.55 -0.83 -5.46
CA ASN A 67 -8.77 -1.21 -6.16
C ASN A 67 -9.95 -1.45 -5.19
N VAL A 68 -11.16 -1.07 -5.61
CA VAL A 68 -12.38 -1.19 -4.79
C VAL A 68 -12.71 -2.65 -4.45
N ASP A 69 -12.58 -3.57 -5.40
CA ASP A 69 -12.86 -4.99 -5.20
C ASP A 69 -11.85 -5.63 -4.24
N GLU A 70 -10.57 -5.26 -4.31
CA GLU A 70 -9.59 -5.70 -3.33
C GLU A 70 -9.88 -5.18 -1.92
N MET A 71 -10.25 -3.92 -1.78
CA MET A 71 -10.64 -3.40 -0.46
C MET A 71 -11.88 -4.10 0.08
N LYS A 72 -12.88 -4.40 -0.77
CA LYS A 72 -14.07 -5.17 -0.37
C LYS A 72 -13.72 -6.61 0.02
N ALA A 73 -12.91 -7.31 -0.78
CA ALA A 73 -12.48 -8.68 -0.50
C ALA A 73 -11.67 -8.77 0.79
N ALA A 74 -10.81 -7.78 1.05
CA ALA A 74 -10.06 -7.67 2.31
C ALA A 74 -10.93 -7.17 3.49
N GLY A 75 -12.16 -6.73 3.23
CA GLY A 75 -13.06 -6.13 4.24
C GLY A 75 -12.45 -4.87 4.86
N LEU A 76 -11.94 -3.98 4.01
CA LEU A 76 -11.33 -2.70 4.35
C LEU A 76 -12.24 -1.55 3.94
N SER A 77 -12.41 -0.60 4.85
CA SER A 77 -13.17 0.63 4.59
C SER A 77 -12.31 1.68 3.88
N ASP A 78 -12.95 2.58 3.14
CA ASP A 78 -12.25 3.78 2.66
C ASP A 78 -11.64 4.57 3.83
N ASN A 79 -10.50 5.23 3.57
CA ASN A 79 -9.78 6.05 4.53
C ASN A 79 -9.21 5.26 5.73
N SER A 80 -9.09 3.94 5.61
CA SER A 80 -8.46 3.08 6.61
C SER A 80 -6.96 3.40 6.74
N ILE A 81 -6.43 3.37 7.96
CA ILE A 81 -4.99 3.54 8.20
C ILE A 81 -4.32 2.18 8.18
N ALA A 82 -3.30 2.02 7.35
CA ALA A 82 -2.54 0.79 7.23
C ALA A 82 -1.04 1.06 7.37
N THR A 83 -0.32 0.09 7.90
CA THR A 83 1.14 0.08 7.89
C THR A 83 1.58 -0.56 6.58
N VAL A 84 2.29 0.19 5.76
CA VAL A 84 2.83 -0.28 4.48
C VAL A 84 4.31 -0.52 4.64
N ARG A 85 4.78 -1.66 4.12
CA ARG A 85 6.20 -2.04 4.07
C ARG A 85 6.51 -2.75 2.77
N SER A 86 7.78 -2.72 2.36
CA SER A 86 8.24 -3.51 1.22
C SER A 86 8.23 -5.00 1.55
N VAL A 87 7.75 -5.82 0.61
CA VAL A 87 7.93 -7.27 0.68
C VAL A 87 9.37 -7.56 0.29
N ARG A 88 10.11 -8.20 1.18
CA ARG A 88 11.46 -8.67 0.89
C ARG A 88 11.32 -9.95 0.05
N MET A 89 11.70 -9.88 -1.23
CA MET A 89 12.12 -11.07 -1.98
C MET A 89 13.51 -11.51 -1.53
#